data_AF-A0A1Y2GJA5-F1
#
_entry.id   AF-A0A1Y2GJA5-F1
#
_cell.length_a   1.000
_cell.length_b   1.000
_cell.length_c   1.000
_cell.angle_alpha   90.00
_cell.angle_beta   90.00
_cell.angle_gamma   90.00
#
_symmetry.space_group_name_H-M   'P 1'
#
loop_
_entity.id
_entity.type
_entity.pdbx_description
1 polymer ?
#
loop_
_entity_poly.entity_id
_entity_poly.type
_entity_poly.pdbx_seq_one_letter_code
_entity_poly.pdbx_strand_id
1 'polypeptide(L)'
;MPSPSALPIVTRGSSIDLAEASLNSTDLYFQKTSSGATLELVESNTIERYLVPKFKLLGSNIWEEHLIDQYLHSAETLQQLFGLKVLSASPEILVEEEVNKFQKEVLANWISSHEEHLKQNADIKTAQVIDGILLLVPKGVEVPLSVALTPSLWKVKEAVESCTSYIEWKGSDCNDELDINTKAHFQFK
;
A
#
# COMPACT_ATOMS: atom_id res chain seq x y z
N MET A 1 9.48 30.67 8.00
CA MET A 1 9.03 29.30 7.67
C MET A 1 10.18 28.63 6.94
N PRO A 2 10.74 27.52 7.43
CA PRO A 2 11.81 26.85 6.70
C PRO A 2 11.23 26.16 5.46
N SER A 3 11.98 26.22 4.36
CA SER A 3 11.67 25.55 3.09
C SER A 3 11.76 24.02 3.26
N PRO A 4 10.86 23.22 2.68
CA PRO A 4 10.91 21.77 2.78
C PRO A 4 12.09 21.26 1.96
N SER A 5 13.11 20.73 2.64
CA SER A 5 14.25 20.07 2.01
C SER A 5 13.78 18.75 1.39
N ALA A 6 14.07 18.56 0.10
CA ALA A 6 13.88 17.28 -0.58
C ALA A 6 14.61 16.16 0.20
N LEU A 7 13.89 15.09 0.48
CA LEU A 7 14.40 13.92 1.21
C LEU A 7 15.56 13.26 0.43
N PRO A 8 16.60 12.75 1.12
CA PRO A 8 17.73 12.10 0.47
C PRO A 8 17.34 10.72 -0.07
N ILE A 9 17.50 10.54 -1.39
CA ILE A 9 17.38 9.24 -2.07
C ILE A 9 18.59 8.38 -1.69
N VAL A 10 18.36 7.26 -1.02
CA VAL A 10 19.41 6.29 -0.66
C VAL A 10 19.51 5.23 -1.75
N THR A 11 20.67 5.12 -2.40
CA THR A 11 20.98 4.08 -3.39
C THR A 11 21.76 2.90 -2.80
N ARG A 12 21.22 1.69 -3.05
CA ARG A 12 21.84 0.35 -3.14
C ARG A 12 22.41 -0.36 -1.90
N GLY A 13 22.00 -1.64 -1.78
CA GLY A 13 22.96 -2.75 -1.54
C GLY A 13 22.59 -3.77 -0.45
N SER A 14 21.51 -4.54 -0.58
CA SER A 14 21.42 -5.87 0.05
C SER A 14 20.38 -6.71 -0.70
N SER A 15 20.77 -7.88 -1.23
CA SER A 15 19.80 -8.85 -1.74
C SER A 15 19.02 -9.40 -0.56
N ILE A 16 17.71 -9.15 -0.54
CA ILE A 16 16.80 -9.81 0.37
C ILE A 16 16.45 -11.13 -0.31
N ASP A 17 16.91 -12.25 0.25
CA ASP A 17 16.42 -13.58 -0.12
C ASP A 17 14.96 -13.66 0.32
N LEU A 18 14.04 -13.49 -0.62
CA LEU A 18 12.60 -13.68 -0.41
C LEU A 18 12.33 -15.20 -0.41
N ALA A 19 12.18 -15.77 0.78
CA ALA A 19 11.86 -17.18 0.96
C ALA A 19 10.39 -17.47 0.57
N GLU A 20 10.16 -18.64 -0.01
CA GLU A 20 8.87 -19.14 -0.50
C GLU A 20 7.76 -19.04 0.56
N ALA A 21 6.69 -18.30 0.25
CA ALA A 21 5.51 -18.15 1.09
C ALA A 21 4.61 -19.40 0.97
N SER A 22 4.53 -20.19 2.03
CA SER A 22 3.53 -21.24 2.23
C SER A 22 2.19 -20.62 2.65
N LEU A 23 1.08 -21.12 2.09
CA LEU A 23 -0.32 -20.68 2.25
C LEU A 23 -0.91 -20.71 3.68
N ASN A 24 -0.09 -20.80 4.73
CA ASN A 24 -0.50 -20.59 6.11
C ASN A 24 -0.17 -19.14 6.52
N SER A 25 -1.02 -18.22 6.06
CA SER A 25 -1.31 -16.83 6.46
C SER A 25 -0.45 -16.09 7.49
N THR A 26 0.87 -16.20 7.49
CA THR A 26 1.71 -15.36 8.35
C THR A 26 2.86 -14.84 7.51
N ASP A 27 2.89 -13.53 7.33
CA ASP A 27 4.08 -12.88 6.81
C ASP A 27 5.21 -13.13 7.80
N LEU A 28 6.29 -13.74 7.30
CA LEU A 28 7.46 -14.11 8.08
C LEU A 28 8.68 -13.37 7.54
N TYR A 29 9.44 -12.76 8.45
CA TYR A 29 10.72 -12.14 8.14
C TYR A 29 11.82 -12.75 9.00
N PHE A 30 12.89 -13.21 8.34
CA PHE A 30 14.07 -13.74 9.00
C PHE A 30 15.28 -12.84 8.75
N GLN A 31 16.03 -12.54 9.82
CA GLN A 31 17.31 -11.84 9.70
C GLN A 31 18.37 -12.46 10.63
N LYS A 32 19.55 -12.76 10.08
CA LYS A 32 20.72 -13.10 10.91
C LYS A 32 21.31 -11.83 11.54
N THR A 33 21.48 -11.83 12.86
CA THR A 33 22.11 -10.74 13.60
C THR A 33 23.64 -10.84 13.51
N SER A 34 24.33 -9.77 13.91
CA SER A 34 25.80 -9.77 14.01
C SER A 34 26.34 -10.79 15.02
N SER A 35 25.53 -11.23 15.99
CA SER A 35 25.88 -12.29 16.93
C SER A 35 25.68 -13.70 16.38
N GLY A 36 25.16 -13.84 15.15
CA GLY A 36 24.81 -15.12 14.55
C GLY A 36 23.45 -15.69 15.00
N ALA A 37 22.70 -14.96 15.83
CA ALA A 37 21.32 -15.32 16.16
C ALA A 37 20.38 -15.05 14.98
N THR A 38 19.26 -15.76 14.92
CA THR A 38 18.20 -15.49 13.94
C THR A 38 17.09 -14.71 14.61
N LEU A 39 16.83 -13.51 14.11
CA LEU A 39 15.63 -12.74 14.41
C LEU A 39 14.51 -13.26 13.50
N GLU A 40 13.42 -13.67 14.11
CA GLU A 40 12.19 -14.08 13.43
C GLU A 40 11.09 -13.08 13.81
N LEU A 41 10.48 -12.45 12.81
CA LEU A 41 9.36 -11.55 12.97
C LEU A 41 8.15 -12.13 12.24
N VAL A 42 7.01 -12.05 12.92
CA VAL A 42 5.68 -12.42 12.43
C VAL A 42 4.83 -11.15 12.33
N GLU A 43 3.78 -11.18 11.49
CA GLU A 43 2.83 -10.08 11.24
C GLU A 43 3.41 -8.95 10.37
N SER A 44 2.72 -8.61 9.29
CA SER A 44 3.13 -7.59 8.32
C SER A 44 3.44 -6.25 9.00
N ASN A 45 2.57 -5.83 9.92
CA ASN A 45 2.72 -4.54 10.61
C ASN A 45 3.95 -4.50 11.52
N THR A 46 4.31 -5.63 12.15
CA THR A 46 5.53 -5.73 12.95
C THR A 46 6.77 -5.68 12.07
N ILE A 47 6.74 -6.38 10.94
CA ILE A 47 7.82 -6.41 9.96
C ILE A 47 8.03 -5.03 9.36
N GLU A 48 6.98 -4.36 8.92
CA GLU A 48 7.02 -3.00 8.37
C GLU A 48 7.63 -2.01 9.38
N ARG A 49 7.13 -2.00 10.63
CA ARG A 49 7.66 -1.13 11.69
C ARG A 49 9.13 -1.43 12.04
N TYR A 50 9.59 -2.67 11.86
CA TYR A 50 10.99 -3.01 12.04
C TYR A 50 11.87 -2.50 10.88
N LEU A 51 11.40 -2.61 9.63
CA LEU A 51 12.16 -2.23 8.44
C LEU A 51 12.19 -0.72 8.19
N VAL A 52 11.10 -0.03 8.52
CA VAL A 52 10.91 1.40 8.24
C VAL A 52 12.04 2.28 8.82
N PRO A 53 12.46 2.16 10.09
CA PRO A 53 13.62 2.90 10.62
C PRO A 53 14.94 2.48 9.97
N LYS A 54 15.11 1.20 9.66
CA LYS A 54 16.33 0.63 9.06
C LYS A 54 16.60 1.22 7.67
N PHE A 55 15.55 1.51 6.92
CA PHE A 55 15.61 2.14 5.60
C PHE A 55 15.41 3.66 5.62
N LYS A 56 15.32 4.28 6.81
CA LYS A 56 15.06 5.71 6.98
C LYS A 56 13.81 6.18 6.21
N LEU A 57 12.77 5.34 6.26
CA LEU A 57 11.46 5.62 5.67
C LEU A 57 10.55 6.41 6.61
N LEU A 58 10.96 6.58 7.87
CA LEU A 58 10.36 7.57 8.75
C LEU A 58 10.91 8.95 8.40
N GLY A 59 10.05 9.95 8.62
CA GLY A 59 10.42 11.34 8.51
C GLY A 59 11.65 11.70 9.34
N SER A 60 12.25 12.84 9.04
CA SER A 60 13.47 13.30 9.71
C SER A 60 13.22 13.84 11.12
N ASN A 61 11.96 13.97 11.51
CA ASN A 61 11.52 14.48 12.81
C ASN A 61 10.18 13.86 13.23
N ILE A 62 9.86 14.02 14.51
CA ILE A 62 8.64 13.45 15.12
C ILE A 62 7.36 13.90 14.41
N TRP A 63 7.33 15.11 13.85
CA TRP A 63 6.16 15.62 13.15
C TRP A 63 5.94 14.91 11.82
N GLU A 64 6.99 14.73 11.03
CA GLU A 64 6.94 13.98 9.78
C GLU A 64 6.62 12.49 10.02
N GLU A 65 7.17 11.90 11.08
CA GLU A 65 6.84 10.54 11.52
C GLU A 65 5.35 10.40 11.83
N HIS A 66 4.77 11.30 12.62
CA HIS A 66 3.33 11.27 12.92
C HIS A 66 2.46 11.47 11.68
N LEU A 67 2.90 12.30 10.72
CA LEU A 67 2.17 12.46 9.46
C LEU A 67 2.21 11.18 8.63
N ILE A 68 3.37 10.51 8.53
CA ILE A 68 3.49 9.22 7.83
C ILE A 68 2.60 8.18 8.50
N ASP A 69 2.66 8.07 9.82
CA ASP A 69 1.80 7.15 10.58
C ASP A 69 0.31 7.44 10.34
N GLN A 70 -0.10 8.71 10.31
CA GLN A 70 -1.50 9.07 10.06
C GLN A 70 -1.98 8.56 8.69
N TYR A 71 -1.19 8.75 7.63
CA TYR A 71 -1.55 8.29 6.28
C TYR A 71 -1.49 6.76 6.17
N LEU A 72 -0.48 6.13 6.77
CA LEU A 72 -0.36 4.68 6.84
C LEU A 72 -1.61 4.05 7.44
N HIS A 73 -2.00 4.45 8.66
CA HIS A 73 -3.18 3.88 9.34
C HIS A 73 -4.48 4.20 8.59
N SER A 74 -4.56 5.35 7.93
CA SER A 74 -5.74 5.70 7.12
C SER A 74 -5.87 4.81 5.88
N ALA A 75 -4.76 4.55 5.18
CA ALA A 75 -4.70 3.62 4.06
C ALA A 75 -5.00 2.18 4.49
N GLU A 76 -4.43 1.71 5.61
CA GLU A 76 -4.76 0.39 6.19
C GLU A 76 -6.24 0.25 6.52
N THR A 77 -6.83 1.28 7.12
CA THR A 77 -8.27 1.28 7.43
C THR A 77 -9.11 1.19 6.16
N LEU A 78 -8.75 1.93 5.11
CA LEU A 78 -9.43 1.83 3.82
C LEU A 78 -9.30 0.43 3.20
N GLN A 79 -8.10 -0.15 3.23
CA GLN A 79 -7.83 -1.50 2.73
C GLN A 79 -8.65 -2.56 3.47
N GLN A 80 -8.70 -2.47 4.80
CA GLN A 80 -9.48 -3.38 5.64
C GLN A 80 -10.97 -3.26 5.32
N LEU A 81 -11.49 -2.03 5.21
CA LEU A 81 -12.89 -1.80 4.85
C LEU A 81 -13.21 -2.29 3.44
N PHE A 82 -12.29 -2.15 2.48
CA PHE A 82 -12.44 -2.70 1.14
C PHE A 82 -12.51 -4.24 1.19
N GLY A 83 -11.60 -4.88 1.92
CA GLY A 83 -11.62 -6.33 2.14
C GLY A 83 -12.93 -6.83 2.77
N LEU A 84 -13.38 -6.18 3.84
CA LEU A 84 -14.57 -6.59 4.58
C LEU A 84 -15.87 -6.31 3.83
N LYS A 85 -15.99 -5.15 3.16
CA LYS A 85 -17.24 -4.73 2.52
C LYS A 85 -17.33 -5.19 1.07
N VAL A 86 -16.25 -5.11 0.32
CA VAL A 86 -16.25 -5.41 -1.12
C VAL A 86 -15.78 -6.84 -1.36
N LEU A 87 -14.58 -7.20 -0.92
CA LEU A 87 -13.99 -8.49 -1.27
C LEU A 87 -14.69 -9.70 -0.61
N SER A 88 -15.36 -9.47 0.52
CA SER A 88 -16.10 -10.50 1.26
C SER A 88 -17.60 -10.52 0.94
N ALA A 89 -18.09 -9.64 0.06
CA ALA A 89 -19.49 -9.61 -0.33
C ALA A 89 -19.85 -10.82 -1.20
N SER A 90 -21.09 -11.29 -1.08
CA SER A 90 -21.58 -12.33 -2.00
C SER A 90 -21.80 -11.75 -3.41
N PRO A 91 -21.62 -12.55 -4.47
CA PRO A 91 -21.74 -12.06 -5.85
C PRO A 91 -23.06 -11.36 -6.16
N GLU A 92 -24.15 -11.71 -5.47
CA GLU A 92 -25.50 -11.18 -5.70
C GLU A 92 -25.66 -9.72 -5.28
N ILE A 93 -24.91 -9.25 -4.27
CA ILE A 93 -25.02 -7.89 -3.73
C ILE A 93 -23.76 -7.04 -3.98
N LEU A 94 -22.69 -7.68 -4.45
CA LEU A 94 -21.35 -7.10 -4.60
C LEU A 94 -21.37 -5.76 -5.34
N VAL A 95 -21.89 -5.74 -6.57
CA VAL A 95 -21.76 -4.55 -7.44
C VAL A 95 -22.77 -3.47 -7.09
N GLU A 96 -24.06 -3.82 -6.98
CA GLU A 96 -25.11 -2.81 -6.83
C GLU A 96 -25.15 -2.18 -5.44
N GLU A 97 -24.81 -2.94 -4.38
CA GLU A 97 -24.93 -2.46 -3.01
C GLU A 97 -23.56 -2.15 -2.40
N GLU A 98 -22.67 -3.14 -2.27
CA GLU A 98 -21.47 -2.98 -1.46
C GLU A 98 -20.37 -2.13 -2.12
N VAL A 99 -20.10 -2.34 -3.41
CA VAL A 99 -19.12 -1.52 -4.15
C VAL A 99 -19.59 -0.07 -4.24
N ASN A 100 -20.85 0.15 -4.61
CA ASN A 100 -21.43 1.50 -4.70
C ASN A 100 -21.42 2.22 -3.34
N LYS A 101 -21.77 1.51 -2.26
CA LYS A 101 -21.75 2.07 -0.91
C LYS A 101 -20.33 2.37 -0.44
N PHE A 102 -19.40 1.45 -0.66
CA PHE A 102 -17.98 1.66 -0.38
C PHE A 102 -17.46 2.89 -1.12
N GLN A 103 -17.76 3.02 -2.42
CA GLN A 103 -17.33 4.17 -3.21
C GLN A 103 -17.90 5.50 -2.71
N LYS A 104 -19.23 5.55 -2.46
CA LYS A 104 -19.93 6.78 -2.06
C LYS A 104 -19.65 7.22 -0.63
N GLU A 105 -19.48 6.28 0.30
CA GLU A 105 -19.38 6.59 1.73
C GLU A 105 -17.96 6.46 2.27
N VAL A 106 -17.20 5.46 1.83
CA VAL A 106 -15.88 5.17 2.42
C VAL A 106 -14.78 5.79 1.57
N LEU A 107 -14.71 5.42 0.29
CA LEU A 107 -13.68 5.90 -0.63
C LEU A 107 -13.79 7.41 -0.86
N ALA A 108 -14.98 7.94 -1.08
CA ALA A 108 -15.18 9.38 -1.27
C ALA A 108 -14.68 10.21 -0.06
N ASN A 109 -14.96 9.75 1.17
CA ASN A 109 -14.49 10.42 2.38
C ASN A 109 -12.97 10.33 2.53
N TRP A 110 -12.39 9.15 2.25
CA TRP A 110 -10.95 8.97 2.26
C TRP A 110 -10.27 9.87 1.22
N ILE A 111 -10.77 9.90 -0.02
CA ILE A 111 -10.28 10.77 -1.10
C ILE A 111 -10.35 12.23 -0.67
N SER A 112 -11.51 12.70 -0.20
CA SER A 112 -11.69 14.09 0.20
C SER A 112 -10.68 14.51 1.28
N SER A 113 -10.48 13.66 2.29
CA SER A 113 -9.54 13.93 3.38
C SER A 113 -8.08 13.93 2.90
N HIS A 114 -7.71 13.01 2.02
CA HIS A 114 -6.34 12.90 1.51
C HIS A 114 -6.01 14.02 0.53
N GLU A 115 -6.92 14.38 -0.37
CA GLU A 115 -6.72 15.49 -1.30
C GLU A 115 -6.60 16.84 -0.56
N GLU A 116 -7.29 17.01 0.57
CA GLU A 116 -7.18 18.23 1.37
C GLU A 116 -5.83 18.34 2.12
N HIS A 117 -5.25 17.21 2.55
CA HIS A 117 -4.15 17.20 3.52
C HIS A 117 -2.81 16.70 2.97
N LEU A 118 -2.79 15.96 1.86
CA LEU A 118 -1.54 15.45 1.25
C LEU A 118 -0.71 16.59 0.65
N LYS A 119 0.28 17.05 1.41
CA LYS A 119 1.21 18.11 1.01
C LYS A 119 2.49 17.62 0.31
N GLN A 120 2.40 16.57 -0.51
CA GLN A 120 3.54 15.96 -1.26
C GLN A 120 4.42 14.97 -0.46
N ASN A 121 3.86 14.23 0.50
CA ASN A 121 4.59 13.13 1.13
C ASN A 121 4.28 11.82 0.40
N ALA A 122 5.32 11.14 -0.10
CA ALA A 122 5.16 9.82 -0.70
C ALA A 122 4.92 8.78 0.39
N ASP A 123 3.76 8.14 0.36
CA ASP A 123 3.39 7.02 1.23
C ASP A 123 3.19 5.76 0.38
N ILE A 124 4.01 4.74 0.64
CA ILE A 124 3.97 3.46 -0.08
C ILE A 124 2.63 2.77 0.14
N LYS A 125 2.06 2.83 1.36
CA LYS A 125 0.79 2.15 1.64
C LYS A 125 -0.37 2.79 0.86
N THR A 126 -0.43 4.12 0.82
CA THR A 126 -1.40 4.85 -0.02
C THR A 126 -1.33 4.41 -1.49
N ALA A 127 -0.12 4.34 -2.07
CA ALA A 127 0.05 3.88 -3.45
C ALA A 127 -0.41 2.42 -3.63
N GLN A 128 -0.05 1.52 -2.72
CA GLN A 128 -0.47 0.12 -2.74
C GLN A 128 -1.99 -0.04 -2.62
N VAL A 129 -2.66 0.76 -1.80
CA VAL A 129 -4.13 0.71 -1.66
C VAL A 129 -4.82 1.20 -2.92
N ILE A 130 -4.29 2.23 -3.58
CA ILE A 130 -4.79 2.67 -4.90
C ILE A 130 -4.66 1.53 -5.91
N ASP A 131 -3.48 0.89 -5.99
CA ASP A 131 -3.24 -0.23 -6.90
C ASP A 131 -4.19 -1.40 -6.61
N GLY A 132 -4.38 -1.77 -5.34
CA GLY A 132 -5.28 -2.84 -4.93
C GLY A 132 -6.74 -2.58 -5.28
N ILE A 133 -7.23 -1.35 -5.06
CA ILE A 133 -8.60 -0.97 -5.43
C ILE A 133 -8.77 -1.03 -6.96
N LEU A 134 -7.82 -0.50 -7.73
CA LEU A 134 -7.88 -0.53 -9.20
C LEU A 134 -7.75 -1.95 -9.76
N LEU A 135 -6.99 -2.81 -9.10
CA LEU A 135 -6.80 -4.21 -9.48
C LEU A 135 -8.06 -5.06 -9.27
N LEU A 136 -8.79 -4.79 -8.18
CA LEU A 136 -9.86 -5.65 -7.67
C LEU A 136 -11.26 -5.03 -7.79
N VAL A 137 -11.40 -3.87 -8.43
CA VAL A 137 -12.72 -3.34 -8.75
C VAL A 137 -13.41 -4.25 -9.80
N PRO A 138 -14.70 -4.60 -9.63
CA PRO A 138 -15.45 -5.33 -10.64
C PRO A 138 -15.45 -4.62 -12.01
N LYS A 139 -15.48 -5.41 -13.09
CA LYS A 139 -15.57 -4.87 -14.45
C LYS A 139 -16.79 -3.98 -14.64
N GLY A 140 -16.60 -2.86 -15.33
CA GLY A 140 -17.65 -1.90 -15.64
C GLY A 140 -17.99 -0.91 -14.51
N VAL A 141 -17.36 -1.06 -13.34
CA VAL A 141 -17.46 -0.07 -12.27
C VAL A 141 -16.36 0.97 -12.44
N GLU A 142 -16.75 2.24 -12.52
CA GLU A 142 -15.81 3.36 -12.52
C GLU A 142 -15.34 3.62 -11.08
N VAL A 143 -14.02 3.78 -10.91
CA VAL A 143 -13.42 4.17 -9.62
C VAL A 143 -13.04 5.65 -9.71
N PRO A 144 -13.40 6.50 -8.73
CA PRO A 144 -13.09 7.92 -8.75
C PRO A 144 -11.61 8.20 -8.40
N LEU A 145 -10.68 7.42 -8.93
CA LEU A 145 -9.24 7.54 -8.73
C LEU A 145 -8.58 7.75 -10.10
N SER A 146 -8.16 8.98 -10.38
CA SER A 146 -7.46 9.34 -11.62
C SER A 146 -6.64 10.61 -11.45
N VAL A 147 -5.73 10.89 -12.40
CA VAL A 147 -4.97 12.15 -12.44
C VAL A 147 -5.89 13.38 -12.37
N ALA A 148 -7.05 13.33 -13.04
CA ALA A 148 -7.96 14.46 -13.15
C ALA A 148 -8.83 14.65 -11.89
N LEU A 149 -9.23 13.55 -11.24
CA LEU A 149 -10.15 13.59 -10.09
C LEU A 149 -9.42 13.68 -8.76
N THR A 150 -8.25 13.04 -8.65
CA THR A 150 -7.49 12.88 -7.40
C THR A 150 -6.01 13.20 -7.63
N PRO A 151 -5.68 14.45 -7.98
CA PRO A 151 -4.33 14.82 -8.40
C PRO A 151 -3.28 14.69 -7.29
N SER A 152 -3.64 14.86 -6.01
CA SER A 152 -2.68 14.75 -4.90
C SER A 152 -2.36 13.30 -4.59
N LEU A 153 -3.38 12.43 -4.56
CA LEU A 153 -3.21 10.98 -4.44
C LEU A 153 -2.43 10.41 -5.63
N TRP A 154 -2.71 10.88 -6.84
CA TRP A 154 -1.99 10.43 -8.02
C TRP A 154 -0.52 10.83 -7.98
N LYS A 155 -0.19 12.03 -7.48
CA LYS A 155 1.19 12.43 -7.24
C LYS A 155 1.91 11.54 -6.23
N VAL A 156 1.22 11.07 -5.18
CA VAL A 156 1.80 10.10 -4.24
C VAL A 156 2.14 8.80 -4.95
N LYS A 157 1.20 8.28 -5.75
CA LYS A 157 1.42 7.08 -6.56
C LYS A 157 2.59 7.25 -7.52
N GLU A 158 2.63 8.34 -8.29
CA GLU A 158 3.74 8.66 -9.22
C GLU A 158 5.08 8.80 -8.50
N ALA A 159 5.10 9.39 -7.29
CA ALA A 159 6.32 9.51 -6.51
C ALA A 159 6.86 8.13 -6.09
N VAL A 160 6.01 7.23 -5.62
CA VAL A 160 6.39 5.84 -5.31
C VAL A 160 6.83 5.09 -6.57
N GLU A 161 6.10 5.25 -7.67
CA GLU A 161 6.42 4.64 -8.97
C GLU A 161 7.65 5.24 -9.65
N SER A 162 8.20 6.34 -9.15
CA SER A 162 9.49 6.87 -9.61
C SER A 162 10.69 6.13 -9.01
N CYS A 163 10.48 5.33 -7.95
CA CYS A 163 11.53 4.56 -7.30
C CYS A 163 11.92 3.34 -8.14
N THR A 164 13.17 3.28 -8.61
CA THR A 164 13.66 2.18 -9.48
C THR A 164 13.38 0.80 -8.91
N SER A 165 13.63 0.58 -7.62
CA SER A 165 13.38 -0.72 -6.98
C SER A 165 11.91 -1.10 -6.93
N TYR A 166 11.00 -0.12 -6.83
CA TYR A 166 9.56 -0.38 -6.87
C TYR A 166 9.12 -0.75 -8.29
N ILE A 167 9.61 -0.04 -9.31
CA ILE A 167 9.35 -0.37 -10.72
C ILE A 167 9.88 -1.77 -11.06
N GLU A 168 11.11 -2.09 -10.66
CA GLU A 168 11.72 -3.41 -10.87
C GLU A 168 10.90 -4.52 -10.23
N TRP A 169 10.39 -4.30 -9.00
CA TRP A 169 9.50 -5.24 -8.33
C TRP A 169 8.14 -5.37 -9.05
N LYS A 170 7.48 -4.26 -9.39
CA LYS A 170 6.19 -4.26 -10.11
C LYS A 170 6.29 -4.94 -11.48
N GLY A 171 7.44 -4.88 -12.15
CA GLY A 171 7.69 -5.54 -13.43
C GLY A 171 8.23 -6.97 -13.33
N SER A 172 8.27 -7.56 -12.13
CA SER A 172 8.77 -8.92 -11.93
C SER A 172 7.67 -9.97 -12.10
N ASP A 173 8.07 -11.18 -12.55
CA ASP A 173 7.18 -12.34 -12.65
C ASP A 173 6.45 -12.63 -11.32
N CYS A 174 7.12 -12.38 -10.19
CA CYS A 174 6.54 -12.56 -8.86
C CYS A 174 5.35 -11.62 -8.62
N ASN A 175 5.45 -10.33 -8.99
CA ASN A 175 4.31 -9.42 -8.88
C ASN A 175 3.17 -9.85 -9.83
N ASP A 176 3.48 -10.29 -11.04
CA ASP A 176 2.47 -10.74 -12.00
C ASP A 176 1.71 -11.97 -11.48
N GLU A 177 2.43 -12.95 -10.91
CA GLU A 177 1.82 -14.12 -10.27
C GLU A 177 0.93 -13.72 -9.09
N LEU A 178 1.35 -12.76 -8.26
CA LEU A 178 0.54 -12.23 -7.17
C LEU A 178 -0.75 -11.59 -7.69
N ASP A 179 -0.66 -10.76 -8.72
CA ASP A 179 -1.82 -10.08 -9.31
C ASP A 179 -2.81 -11.08 -9.94
N ILE A 180 -2.30 -12.13 -10.60
CA ILE A 180 -3.09 -13.22 -11.17
C ILE A 180 -3.80 -14.02 -10.06
N ASN A 181 -3.04 -14.45 -9.05
CA ASN A 181 -3.57 -15.26 -7.95
C ASN A 181 -4.61 -14.48 -7.13
N THR A 182 -4.37 -13.20 -6.90
CA THR A 182 -5.30 -12.32 -6.18
C THR A 182 -6.61 -12.19 -6.95
N LYS A 183 -6.56 -11.91 -8.27
CA LYS A 183 -7.78 -11.85 -9.10
C LYS A 183 -8.53 -13.18 -9.12
N ALA A 184 -7.81 -14.29 -9.25
CA ALA A 184 -8.40 -15.62 -9.27
C ALA A 184 -9.10 -15.95 -7.94
N HIS A 185 -8.50 -15.56 -6.81
CA HIS A 185 -9.04 -15.77 -5.47
C HIS A 185 -10.38 -15.05 -5.27
N PHE A 186 -10.45 -13.77 -5.66
CA PHE A 186 -11.67 -12.96 -5.47
C PHE A 186 -12.70 -13.07 -6.59
N GLN A 187 -12.47 -13.95 -7.57
CA GLN A 187 -13.44 -14.31 -8.64
C GLN A 187 -13.98 -13.13 -9.45
N PHE A 188 -13.29 -11.98 -9.49
CA PHE A 188 -13.65 -10.87 -10.35
C PHE A 188 -13.41 -11.26 -11.81
N LYS A 189 -14.47 -11.70 -12.50
CA LYS A 189 -14.46 -12.02 -13.93
C LYS A 189 -14.67 -10.82 -14.82
#